data_AF-A0A1I8HBI2-F1
#
_entry.id   AF-A0A1I8HBI2-F1
#
_cell.length_a   1.000
_cell.length_b   1.000
_cell.length_c   1.000
_cell.angle_alpha   90.00
_cell.angle_beta   90.00
_cell.angle_gamma   90.00
#
_symmetry.space_group_name_H-M   'P 1'
#
loop_
_entity.id
_entity.type
_entity.pdbx_description
1 polymer ?
#
loop_
_entity_poly.entity_id
_entity_poly.type
_entity_poly.pdbx_seq_one_letter_code
_entity_poly.pdbx_strand_id
1 'polypeptide(L)'
;MGMPTKGMVLLAGNSHPEFARLVSRYLSVPLGSVSVLQKSNRETSVEINETMRSRDVFIIQTGTKNVNNDIMELIIMMYACKTADARTINVVMPYLPYCKQSKMRKRGAIVSRLLAALFCHTGLSRMITVDLHKKEIQGFYSVPIDNLRASSFLIQYVMNDVSDYRNAVIVARNAAAMQRAASYSERLRLPLAVIHGEEHSESEQADGRNSPPPPMQQADQLEAAGASGGVVKFFPMPVAKEKAHMQLVGDVSGRIAIIVEDMVDDIEQFVRAAELLHDRGAYRVIVMATHGLLSADAATKIAAHDCRIDEVVVTNTVPHEVQKMQCHKIKTVDVSVLVAEGIRRIHNNESISDSPTHSVMSLAAARGKLMAIIGDEDTITGFLLGGIGESDKRKGNNFFVVDNNTKVHDIEEAFKRLVARDDVSIILVVQHIAEMIRPVIDQHTAPLPSVLEIPSKEHPYDASKDSVFRRAKGVFSGENFR
;
A
#
# COMPACT_ATOMS: atom_id res chain seq x y z
N MET A 1 15.60 -9.98 -12.55
CA MET A 1 14.52 -10.07 -13.57
C MET A 1 13.89 -11.44 -13.44
N GLY A 2 12.60 -11.54 -13.11
CA GLY A 2 11.91 -12.83 -12.97
C GLY A 2 11.56 -13.43 -14.32
N MET A 3 11.78 -14.73 -14.51
CA MET A 3 11.30 -15.46 -15.68
C MET A 3 9.77 -15.41 -15.77
N PRO A 4 9.17 -15.34 -16.97
CA PRO A 4 7.72 -15.42 -17.14
C PRO A 4 7.21 -16.74 -16.57
N THR A 5 6.39 -16.65 -15.52
CA THR A 5 5.90 -17.82 -14.79
C THR A 5 4.88 -18.56 -15.66
N LYS A 6 5.25 -19.75 -16.15
CA LYS A 6 4.41 -20.58 -17.01
C LYS A 6 3.04 -20.81 -16.35
N GLY A 7 1.98 -20.27 -16.94
CA GLY A 7 0.60 -20.55 -16.55
C GLY A 7 -0.14 -19.43 -15.82
N MET A 8 0.53 -18.33 -15.46
CA MET A 8 -0.12 -17.15 -14.88
C MET A 8 -0.72 -16.25 -15.97
N VAL A 9 -1.91 -15.70 -15.72
CA VAL A 9 -2.57 -14.68 -16.54
C VAL A 9 -3.02 -13.53 -15.66
N LEU A 10 -2.72 -12.28 -16.07
CA LEU A 10 -3.14 -11.07 -15.36
C LEU A 10 -4.25 -10.38 -16.15
N LEU A 11 -5.43 -10.24 -15.56
CA LEU A 11 -6.52 -9.46 -16.13
C LEU A 11 -6.72 -8.17 -15.33
N ALA A 12 -7.19 -7.12 -15.99
CA ALA A 12 -7.50 -5.85 -15.36
C ALA A 12 -8.94 -5.46 -15.67
N GLY A 13 -9.67 -4.99 -14.67
CA GLY A 13 -10.91 -4.25 -14.91
C GLY A 13 -10.65 -2.78 -15.18
N ASN A 14 -11.73 -2.02 -15.37
CA ASN A 14 -11.74 -0.61 -15.69
C ASN A 14 -11.50 0.32 -14.49
N SER A 15 -11.55 -0.21 -13.26
CA SER A 15 -11.46 0.62 -12.04
C SER A 15 -10.13 1.35 -11.91
N HIS A 16 -9.02 0.68 -12.19
CA HIS A 16 -7.68 1.26 -12.05
C HIS A 16 -6.65 0.61 -13.01
N PRO A 17 -6.76 0.86 -14.33
CA PRO A 17 -5.87 0.24 -15.33
C PRO A 17 -4.39 0.61 -15.14
N GLU A 18 -4.11 1.81 -14.62
CA GLU A 18 -2.73 2.23 -14.33
C GLU A 18 -2.08 1.35 -13.26
N PHE A 19 -2.77 1.07 -12.15
CA PHE A 19 -2.26 0.19 -11.11
C PHE A 19 -2.00 -1.22 -11.63
N ALA A 20 -2.92 -1.77 -12.44
CA ALA A 20 -2.73 -3.07 -13.07
C ALA A 20 -1.49 -3.11 -13.99
N ARG A 21 -1.24 -2.03 -14.75
CA ARG A 21 -0.02 -1.90 -15.58
C ARG A 21 1.25 -1.84 -14.73
N LEU A 22 1.23 -1.16 -13.58
CA LEU A 22 2.38 -1.13 -12.67
C LEU A 22 2.68 -2.53 -12.13
N VAL A 23 1.66 -3.25 -11.64
CA VAL A 23 1.77 -4.63 -11.16
C VAL A 23 2.32 -5.56 -12.26
N SER A 24 1.76 -5.47 -13.47
CA SER A 24 2.21 -6.21 -14.66
C SER A 24 3.69 -5.98 -14.97
N ARG A 25 4.17 -4.73 -14.88
CA ARG A 25 5.60 -4.39 -15.07
C ARG A 25 6.49 -5.03 -14.01
N TYR A 26 6.12 -4.99 -12.73
CA TYR A 26 6.90 -5.63 -11.67
C TYR A 26 6.99 -7.14 -11.84
N LEU A 27 5.90 -7.77 -12.28
CA LEU A 27 5.84 -9.21 -12.53
C LEU A 27 6.51 -9.62 -13.86
N SER A 28 6.77 -8.67 -14.76
CA SER A 28 7.19 -8.95 -16.14
C SER A 28 6.22 -9.88 -16.88
N VAL A 29 4.92 -9.75 -16.59
CA VAL A 29 3.84 -10.51 -17.21
C VAL A 29 2.85 -9.52 -17.85
N PRO A 30 2.58 -9.60 -19.16
CA PRO A 30 1.67 -8.69 -19.83
C PRO A 30 0.24 -8.87 -19.31
N LEU A 31 -0.55 -7.78 -19.37
CA LEU A 31 -1.99 -7.88 -19.14
C LEU A 31 -2.64 -8.64 -20.29
N GLY A 32 -3.50 -9.57 -19.93
CA GLY A 32 -4.34 -10.35 -20.82
C GLY A 32 -5.34 -9.50 -21.59
N SER A 33 -5.75 -9.98 -22.75
CA SER A 33 -6.71 -9.26 -23.59
C SER A 33 -8.14 -9.45 -23.06
N VAL A 34 -8.69 -8.38 -22.47
CA VAL A 34 -10.07 -8.32 -22.00
C VAL A 34 -10.74 -7.03 -22.47
N SER A 35 -11.94 -7.17 -23.03
CA SER A 35 -12.81 -6.06 -23.43
C SER A 35 -13.90 -5.91 -22.38
N VAL A 36 -13.95 -4.76 -21.71
CA VAL A 36 -14.94 -4.49 -20.68
C VAL A 36 -15.71 -3.21 -21.01
N LEU A 37 -16.96 -3.38 -21.40
CA LEU A 37 -17.79 -2.32 -21.97
C LEU A 37 -19.05 -2.10 -21.15
N GLN A 38 -19.46 -0.84 -21.01
CA GLN A 38 -20.79 -0.48 -20.54
C GLN A 38 -21.68 -0.20 -21.75
N LYS A 39 -22.76 -0.96 -21.90
CA LYS A 39 -23.76 -0.73 -22.95
C LYS A 39 -24.56 0.55 -22.67
N SER A 40 -25.29 1.04 -23.68
CA SER A 40 -26.12 2.26 -23.56
C SER A 40 -27.20 2.16 -22.47
N ASN A 41 -27.67 0.94 -22.16
CA ASN A 41 -28.60 0.64 -21.08
C ASN A 41 -27.91 0.46 -19.70
N ARG A 42 -26.60 0.74 -19.59
CA ARG A 42 -25.74 0.57 -18.39
C ARG A 42 -25.49 -0.88 -17.95
N GLU A 43 -25.77 -1.85 -18.81
CA GLU A 43 -25.33 -3.23 -18.57
C GLU A 43 -23.84 -3.38 -18.86
N THR A 44 -23.16 -4.14 -18.01
CA THR A 44 -21.74 -4.47 -18.18
C THR A 44 -21.60 -5.70 -19.08
N SER A 45 -20.74 -5.60 -20.09
CA SER A 45 -20.39 -6.68 -21.01
C SER A 45 -18.89 -6.93 -20.93
N VAL A 46 -18.50 -8.18 -20.69
CA VAL A 46 -17.10 -8.61 -20.59
C VAL A 46 -16.85 -9.67 -21.66
N GLU A 47 -15.77 -9.50 -22.40
CA GLU A 47 -15.27 -10.49 -23.36
C GLU A 47 -13.79 -10.73 -23.13
N ILE A 48 -13.42 -11.98 -22.89
CA ILE A 48 -12.03 -12.41 -22.67
C ILE A 48 -11.53 -12.99 -24.01
N ASN A 49 -10.52 -12.36 -24.61
CA ASN A 49 -10.06 -12.67 -25.97
C ASN A 49 -8.89 -13.68 -26.00
N GLU A 50 -8.62 -14.36 -24.89
CA GLU A 50 -7.55 -15.33 -24.76
C GLU A 50 -7.99 -16.55 -23.92
N THR A 51 -7.31 -17.68 -24.09
CA THR A 51 -7.69 -18.91 -23.39
C THR A 51 -7.31 -18.88 -21.91
N MET A 52 -8.30 -19.13 -21.05
CA MET A 52 -8.10 -19.27 -19.59
C MET A 52 -7.91 -20.71 -19.14
N ARG A 53 -8.06 -21.69 -20.05
CA ARG A 53 -8.09 -23.11 -19.69
C ARG A 53 -6.83 -23.51 -18.94
N SER A 54 -7.02 -24.06 -17.74
CA SER A 54 -5.95 -24.56 -16.89
C SER A 54 -4.89 -23.50 -16.50
N ARG A 55 -5.24 -22.21 -16.55
CA ARG A 55 -4.39 -21.09 -16.12
C ARG A 55 -4.71 -20.64 -14.70
N ASP A 56 -3.72 -20.06 -14.01
CA ASP A 56 -3.94 -19.29 -12.79
C ASP A 56 -4.23 -17.85 -13.17
N VAL A 57 -5.48 -17.44 -13.00
CA VAL A 57 -5.94 -16.11 -13.37
C VAL A 57 -5.87 -15.20 -12.14
N PHE A 58 -5.30 -14.02 -12.32
CA PHE A 58 -5.34 -12.94 -11.33
C PHE A 58 -6.08 -11.74 -11.93
N ILE A 59 -7.23 -11.40 -11.36
CA ILE A 59 -8.05 -10.26 -11.80
C ILE A 59 -7.79 -9.08 -10.87
N ILE A 60 -7.23 -7.99 -11.41
CA ILE A 60 -6.94 -6.76 -10.68
C ILE A 60 -8.11 -5.79 -10.86
N GLN A 61 -8.82 -5.51 -9.77
CA GLN A 61 -9.96 -4.58 -9.72
C GLN A 61 -10.08 -3.97 -8.33
N THR A 62 -10.24 -2.65 -8.23
CA THR A 62 -10.47 -1.95 -6.96
C THR A 62 -11.84 -1.29 -6.93
N GLY A 63 -12.35 -0.96 -5.74
CA GLY A 63 -13.58 -0.16 -5.62
C GLY A 63 -13.31 1.33 -5.89
N THR A 64 -14.06 1.93 -6.81
CA THR A 64 -13.99 3.37 -7.13
C THR A 64 -15.28 4.09 -6.74
N LYS A 65 -15.46 5.32 -7.25
CA LYS A 65 -16.73 6.07 -7.13
C LYS A 65 -17.91 5.32 -7.75
N ASN A 66 -17.68 4.48 -8.76
CA ASN A 66 -18.71 3.66 -9.42
C ASN A 66 -18.74 2.23 -8.87
N VAL A 67 -18.70 2.10 -7.54
CA VAL A 67 -18.46 0.84 -6.82
C VAL A 67 -19.34 -0.33 -7.25
N ASN A 68 -20.62 -0.10 -7.56
CA ASN A 68 -21.53 -1.18 -7.96
C ASN A 68 -21.19 -1.73 -9.35
N ASN A 69 -20.77 -0.85 -10.27
CA ASN A 69 -20.34 -1.27 -11.59
C ASN A 69 -19.01 -2.02 -11.49
N ASP A 70 -18.07 -1.54 -10.67
CA ASP A 70 -16.79 -2.23 -10.44
C ASP A 70 -16.99 -3.67 -9.91
N ILE A 71 -17.96 -3.84 -8.99
CA ILE A 71 -18.34 -5.15 -8.43
C ILE A 71 -18.99 -6.04 -9.49
N MET A 72 -19.96 -5.53 -10.24
CA MET A 72 -20.63 -6.30 -11.30
C MET A 72 -19.64 -6.72 -12.40
N GLU A 73 -18.78 -5.80 -12.79
CA GLU A 73 -17.69 -6.05 -13.73
C GLU A 73 -16.78 -7.18 -13.26
N LEU A 74 -16.31 -7.11 -12.01
CA LEU A 74 -15.49 -8.17 -11.42
C LEU A 74 -16.20 -9.53 -11.42
N ILE A 75 -17.47 -9.57 -11.00
CA ILE A 75 -18.24 -10.81 -10.93
C ILE A 75 -18.41 -11.43 -12.32
N ILE A 76 -18.69 -10.62 -13.34
CA ILE A 76 -18.82 -11.11 -14.72
C ILE A 76 -17.47 -11.62 -15.24
N MET A 77 -16.36 -10.91 -14.97
CA MET A 77 -15.02 -11.37 -15.33
C MET A 77 -14.66 -12.70 -14.66
N MET A 78 -14.93 -12.83 -13.36
CA MET A 78 -14.72 -14.07 -12.61
C MET A 78 -15.56 -15.22 -13.19
N TYR A 79 -16.84 -14.96 -13.47
CA TYR A 79 -17.71 -15.99 -14.03
C TYR A 79 -17.28 -16.42 -15.43
N ALA A 80 -16.83 -15.48 -16.27
CA ALA A 80 -16.27 -15.77 -17.59
C ALA A 80 -14.98 -16.62 -17.50
N CYS A 81 -14.11 -16.36 -16.52
CA CYS A 81 -12.94 -17.19 -16.27
C CYS A 81 -13.33 -18.60 -15.82
N LYS A 82 -14.36 -18.71 -14.96
CA LYS A 82 -14.88 -20.00 -14.47
C LYS A 82 -15.48 -20.84 -15.60
N THR A 83 -16.28 -20.25 -16.47
CA THR A 83 -16.87 -20.95 -17.63
C THR A 83 -15.81 -21.32 -18.68
N ALA A 84 -14.70 -20.57 -18.74
CA ALA A 84 -13.55 -20.87 -19.58
C ALA A 84 -12.56 -21.90 -18.97
N ASP A 85 -12.94 -22.57 -17.87
CA ASP A 85 -12.18 -23.63 -17.21
C ASP A 85 -10.79 -23.18 -16.67
N ALA A 86 -10.76 -21.97 -16.10
CA ALA A 86 -9.61 -21.50 -15.34
C ALA A 86 -9.29 -22.43 -14.16
N ARG A 87 -8.00 -22.70 -13.92
CA ARG A 87 -7.54 -23.56 -12.81
C ARG A 87 -7.80 -22.90 -11.46
N THR A 88 -7.43 -21.63 -11.34
CA THR A 88 -7.70 -20.80 -10.17
C THR A 88 -8.11 -19.40 -10.60
N ILE A 89 -9.02 -18.79 -9.84
CA ILE A 89 -9.50 -17.43 -10.05
C ILE A 89 -9.17 -16.63 -8.80
N ASN A 90 -8.05 -15.93 -8.85
CA ASN A 90 -7.55 -15.10 -7.76
C ASN A 90 -7.94 -13.65 -8.02
N VAL A 91 -8.50 -12.98 -7.02
CA VAL A 91 -8.89 -11.56 -7.16
C VAL A 91 -7.91 -10.69 -6.38
N VAL A 92 -7.38 -9.68 -7.04
CA VAL A 92 -6.55 -8.64 -6.44
C VAL A 92 -7.42 -7.40 -6.31
N MET A 93 -7.87 -7.13 -5.08
CA MET A 93 -8.75 -6.02 -4.75
C MET A 93 -8.11 -5.12 -3.70
N PRO A 94 -7.25 -4.16 -4.13
CA PRO A 94 -6.46 -3.35 -3.21
C PRO A 94 -7.32 -2.59 -2.19
N TYR A 95 -8.42 -1.97 -2.61
CA TYR A 95 -9.47 -1.50 -1.70
C TYR A 95 -10.73 -2.39 -1.84
N LEU A 96 -11.12 -3.02 -0.74
CA LEU A 96 -12.32 -3.85 -0.67
C LEU A 96 -13.58 -2.98 -0.42
N PRO A 97 -14.51 -2.88 -1.38
CA PRO A 97 -15.69 -2.06 -1.21
C PRO A 97 -16.65 -2.64 -0.15
N TYR A 98 -17.52 -1.78 0.40
CA TYR A 98 -18.47 -2.11 1.46
C TYR A 98 -17.85 -2.62 2.78
N CYS A 99 -16.53 -2.56 2.96
CA CYS A 99 -15.85 -3.00 4.19
C CYS A 99 -16.27 -2.23 5.46
N LYS A 100 -16.69 -0.96 5.33
CA LYS A 100 -17.31 -0.19 6.43
C LYS A 100 -18.64 -0.80 6.91
N GLN A 101 -19.36 -1.51 6.03
CA GLN A 101 -20.62 -2.21 6.31
C GLN A 101 -20.39 -3.67 6.74
N SER A 102 -19.41 -3.86 7.62
CA SER A 102 -19.00 -5.16 8.18
C SER A 102 -19.68 -5.51 9.51
N LYS A 103 -20.50 -4.62 10.06
CA LYS A 103 -21.34 -4.86 11.24
C LYS A 103 -22.78 -4.50 10.91
N MET A 104 -23.73 -5.25 11.47
CA MET A 104 -25.14 -4.92 11.35
C MET A 104 -25.41 -3.62 12.13
N ARG A 105 -26.09 -2.67 11.50
CA ARG A 105 -26.51 -1.41 12.12
C ARG A 105 -28.03 -1.31 12.02
N LYS A 106 -28.70 -0.97 13.12
CA LYS A 106 -30.18 -0.92 13.20
C LYS A 106 -30.80 -2.21 12.59
N ARG A 107 -31.88 -2.07 11.80
CA ARG A 107 -32.46 -3.15 10.98
C ARG A 107 -31.80 -3.23 9.59
N GLY A 108 -30.48 -3.19 9.53
CA GLY A 108 -29.69 -3.22 8.30
C GLY A 108 -29.08 -4.59 7.99
N ALA A 109 -28.34 -4.69 6.88
CA ALA A 109 -27.63 -5.89 6.46
C ALA A 109 -26.11 -5.77 6.68
N ILE A 110 -25.41 -6.91 6.77
CA ILE A 110 -23.95 -6.96 6.71
C ILE A 110 -23.54 -7.10 5.25
N VAL A 111 -23.48 -5.99 4.52
CA VAL A 111 -23.26 -6.00 3.06
C VAL A 111 -21.88 -6.54 2.69
N SER A 112 -20.87 -6.33 3.53
CA SER A 112 -19.55 -6.93 3.33
C SER A 112 -19.61 -8.47 3.30
N ARG A 113 -20.46 -9.10 4.12
CA ARG A 113 -20.69 -10.55 4.11
C ARG A 113 -21.49 -11.00 2.88
N LEU A 114 -22.45 -10.20 2.43
CA LEU A 114 -23.17 -10.45 1.17
C LEU A 114 -22.21 -10.49 -0.02
N LEU A 115 -21.29 -9.52 -0.13
CA LEU A 115 -20.27 -9.51 -1.18
C LEU A 115 -19.34 -10.71 -1.10
N ALA A 116 -18.93 -11.10 0.11
CA ALA A 116 -18.10 -12.30 0.29
C ALA A 116 -18.81 -13.55 -0.24
N ALA A 117 -20.09 -13.74 0.11
CA ALA A 117 -20.89 -14.85 -0.40
C ALA A 117 -21.03 -14.83 -1.92
N LEU A 118 -21.26 -13.64 -2.51
CA LEU A 118 -21.39 -13.46 -3.95
C LEU A 118 -20.09 -13.83 -4.68
N PHE A 119 -18.95 -13.28 -4.27
CA PHE A 119 -17.66 -13.59 -4.89
C PHE A 119 -17.29 -15.07 -4.77
N CYS A 120 -17.49 -15.68 -3.59
CA CYS A 120 -17.25 -17.12 -3.41
C CYS A 120 -18.15 -17.97 -4.32
N HIS A 121 -19.43 -17.63 -4.44
CA HIS A 121 -20.36 -18.36 -5.31
C HIS A 121 -19.98 -18.25 -6.79
N THR A 122 -19.54 -17.07 -7.23
CA THR A 122 -19.09 -16.81 -8.60
C THR A 122 -17.86 -17.64 -8.98
N GLY A 123 -17.00 -18.02 -8.02
CA GLY A 123 -15.84 -18.87 -8.28
C GLY A 123 -14.50 -18.37 -7.73
N LEU A 124 -14.52 -17.39 -6.82
CA LEU A 124 -13.30 -16.91 -6.15
C LEU A 124 -12.52 -18.08 -5.54
N SER A 125 -11.24 -18.21 -5.87
CA SER A 125 -10.32 -19.20 -5.28
C SER A 125 -9.52 -18.62 -4.11
N ARG A 126 -9.13 -17.34 -4.21
CA ARG A 126 -8.36 -16.59 -3.21
C ARG A 126 -8.47 -15.10 -3.49
N MET A 127 -8.33 -14.26 -2.47
CA MET A 127 -8.28 -12.81 -2.65
C MET A 127 -7.02 -12.20 -2.04
N ILE A 128 -6.46 -11.20 -2.70
CA ILE A 128 -5.43 -10.31 -2.18
C ILE A 128 -6.07 -8.94 -1.98
N THR A 129 -5.90 -8.36 -0.80
CA THR A 129 -6.39 -7.01 -0.47
C THR A 129 -5.35 -6.28 0.36
N VAL A 130 -5.53 -4.98 0.60
CA VAL A 130 -4.59 -4.16 1.38
C VAL A 130 -5.35 -3.50 2.54
N ASP A 131 -4.81 -3.58 3.76
CA ASP A 131 -5.32 -2.97 4.99
C ASP A 131 -6.85 -2.96 5.14
N LEU A 132 -7.47 -4.14 5.22
CA LEU A 132 -8.90 -4.27 5.56
C LEU A 132 -9.33 -3.37 6.73
N HIS A 133 -10.46 -2.68 6.57
CA HIS A 133 -11.07 -1.83 7.60
C HIS A 133 -11.14 -2.52 8.97
N LYS A 134 -11.54 -3.80 8.95
CA LYS A 134 -11.58 -4.70 10.10
C LYS A 134 -11.00 -6.03 9.67
N LYS A 135 -10.05 -6.57 10.45
CA LYS A 135 -9.37 -7.83 10.12
C LYS A 135 -10.34 -9.01 10.11
N GLU A 136 -11.41 -8.93 10.90
CA GLU A 136 -12.46 -9.92 11.03
C GLU A 136 -13.23 -10.15 9.72
N ILE A 137 -13.19 -9.19 8.78
CA ILE A 137 -13.80 -9.33 7.43
C ILE A 137 -13.22 -10.55 6.70
N GLN A 138 -11.97 -10.96 6.97
CA GLN A 138 -11.40 -12.19 6.42
C GLN A 138 -12.29 -13.41 6.71
N GLY A 139 -12.90 -13.47 7.90
CA GLY A 139 -13.78 -14.57 8.30
C GLY A 139 -15.14 -14.60 7.58
N PHE A 140 -15.46 -13.62 6.75
CA PHE A 140 -16.67 -13.65 5.90
C PHE A 140 -16.48 -14.51 4.66
N TYR A 141 -15.23 -14.76 4.26
CA TYR A 141 -14.89 -15.53 3.07
C TYR A 141 -14.62 -16.98 3.43
N SER A 142 -15.17 -17.90 2.66
CA SER A 142 -14.88 -19.33 2.76
C SER A 142 -13.56 -19.72 2.08
N VAL A 143 -12.86 -18.75 1.49
CA VAL A 143 -11.61 -18.92 0.75
C VAL A 143 -10.51 -18.05 1.36
N PRO A 144 -9.22 -18.36 1.15
CA PRO A 144 -8.14 -17.58 1.74
C PRO A 144 -8.14 -16.11 1.29
N ILE A 145 -7.94 -15.21 2.24
CA ILE A 145 -7.82 -13.77 2.01
C ILE A 145 -6.47 -13.27 2.55
N ASP A 146 -5.62 -12.87 1.64
CA ASP A 146 -4.30 -12.30 1.93
C ASP A 146 -4.44 -10.78 2.10
N ASN A 147 -4.52 -10.33 3.35
CA ASN A 147 -4.60 -8.91 3.72
C ASN A 147 -3.21 -8.32 3.90
N LEU A 148 -2.67 -7.74 2.84
CA LEU A 148 -1.37 -7.07 2.83
C LEU A 148 -1.44 -5.76 3.65
N ARG A 149 -0.28 -5.28 4.12
CA ARG A 149 -0.20 -4.08 4.98
C ARG A 149 0.61 -2.99 4.28
N ALA A 150 -0.01 -1.84 4.00
CA ALA A 150 0.69 -0.69 3.41
C ALA A 150 1.49 0.12 4.43
N SER A 151 1.28 -0.14 5.73
CA SER A 151 1.94 0.59 6.83
C SER A 151 3.45 0.78 6.66
N SER A 152 4.15 -0.21 6.12
CA SER A 152 5.59 -0.12 5.91
C SER A 152 5.99 0.92 4.84
N PHE A 153 5.19 1.07 3.79
CA PHE A 153 5.38 2.10 2.75
C PHE A 153 5.03 3.49 3.28
N LEU A 154 3.94 3.59 4.04
CA LEU A 154 3.52 4.85 4.66
C LEU A 154 4.51 5.32 5.73
N ILE A 155 5.07 4.42 6.52
CA ILE A 155 6.14 4.74 7.48
C ILE A 155 7.41 5.21 6.76
N GLN A 156 7.79 4.58 5.65
CA GLN A 156 8.91 5.07 4.84
C GLN A 156 8.67 6.47 4.30
N TYR A 157 7.45 6.75 3.85
CA TYR A 157 7.07 8.10 3.44
C TYR A 157 7.29 9.12 4.57
N VAL A 158 6.84 8.81 5.79
CA VAL A 158 7.12 9.67 6.96
C VAL A 158 8.61 9.87 7.16
N MET A 159 9.40 8.80 7.11
CA MET A 159 10.84 8.88 7.37
C MET A 159 11.62 9.65 6.30
N ASN A 160 11.19 9.57 5.04
CA ASN A 160 11.94 10.10 3.89
C ASN A 160 11.45 11.49 3.45
N ASP A 161 10.14 11.71 3.47
CA ASP A 161 9.51 12.88 2.85
C ASP A 161 9.02 13.91 3.88
N VAL A 162 8.79 13.51 5.14
CA VAL A 162 8.38 14.44 6.20
C VAL A 162 9.64 14.98 6.90
N SER A 163 10.00 16.22 6.56
CA SER A 163 11.03 16.98 7.25
C SER A 163 10.76 17.06 8.75
N ASP A 164 11.78 16.81 9.58
CA ASP A 164 11.65 16.83 11.05
C ASP A 164 10.59 15.86 11.60
N TYR A 165 10.38 14.70 10.95
CA TYR A 165 9.41 13.69 11.43
C TYR A 165 9.68 13.21 12.86
N ARG A 166 10.92 13.36 13.38
CA ARG A 166 11.29 13.01 14.76
C ARG A 166 10.61 13.90 15.79
N ASN A 167 10.23 15.12 15.41
CA ASN A 167 9.42 16.03 16.22
C ASN A 167 7.90 15.80 16.01
N ALA A 168 7.49 14.81 15.21
CA ALA A 168 6.08 14.54 14.98
C ALA A 168 5.42 13.78 16.15
N VAL A 169 4.09 13.84 16.17
CA VAL A 169 3.20 13.07 17.06
C VAL A 169 2.19 12.35 16.19
N ILE A 170 2.00 11.06 16.44
CA ILE A 170 0.97 10.28 15.74
C ILE A 170 -0.38 10.54 16.43
N VAL A 171 -1.42 10.79 15.65
CA VAL A 171 -2.75 11.13 16.14
C VAL A 171 -3.76 10.08 15.69
N ALA A 172 -4.46 9.47 16.65
CA ALA A 172 -5.67 8.70 16.39
C ALA A 172 -6.87 9.65 16.32
N ARG A 173 -7.65 9.62 15.23
CA ARG A 173 -8.84 10.47 15.08
C ARG A 173 -9.96 10.10 16.06
N ASN A 174 -10.05 8.83 16.43
CA ASN A 174 -11.03 8.31 17.38
C ASN A 174 -10.50 7.05 18.08
N ALA A 175 -11.30 6.51 19.02
CA ALA A 175 -10.96 5.29 19.75
C ALA A 175 -10.80 4.05 18.84
N ALA A 176 -11.55 3.97 17.73
CA ALA A 176 -11.45 2.86 16.78
C ALA A 176 -10.12 2.85 16.02
N ALA A 177 -9.56 4.03 15.72
CA ALA A 177 -8.27 4.20 15.05
C ALA A 177 -7.07 4.04 15.99
N MET A 178 -7.30 3.97 17.31
CA MET A 178 -6.27 3.96 18.35
C MET A 178 -5.22 2.86 18.14
N GLN A 179 -5.66 1.62 17.89
CA GLN A 179 -4.73 0.49 17.68
C GLN A 179 -3.84 0.69 16.44
N ARG A 180 -4.38 1.32 15.40
CA ARG A 180 -3.65 1.61 14.17
C ARG A 180 -2.61 2.69 14.41
N ALA A 181 -3.01 3.81 15.01
CA ALA A 181 -2.12 4.91 15.35
C ALA A 181 -0.99 4.46 16.31
N ALA A 182 -1.31 3.64 17.32
CA ALA A 182 -0.33 3.05 18.23
C ALA A 182 0.74 2.24 17.50
N SER A 183 0.35 1.43 16.51
CA SER A 183 1.29 0.64 15.70
C SER A 183 2.27 1.53 14.89
N TYR A 184 1.83 2.70 14.41
CA TYR A 184 2.70 3.66 13.75
C TYR A 184 3.63 4.37 14.74
N SER A 185 3.08 4.80 15.89
CA SER A 185 3.83 5.42 16.99
C SER A 185 4.96 4.53 17.48
N GLU A 186 4.70 3.24 17.71
CA GLU A 186 5.72 2.29 18.16
C GLU A 186 6.85 2.10 17.14
N ARG A 187 6.50 1.92 15.86
CA ARG A 187 7.47 1.68 14.78
C ARG A 187 8.30 2.91 14.44
N LEU A 188 7.72 4.11 14.51
CA LEU A 188 8.41 5.38 14.30
C LEU A 188 9.13 5.87 15.57
N ARG A 189 8.81 5.29 16.74
CA ARG A 189 9.23 5.74 18.08
C ARG A 189 8.83 7.19 18.34
N LEU A 190 7.57 7.53 18.05
CA LEU A 190 7.00 8.86 18.22
C LEU A 190 5.90 8.86 19.29
N PRO A 191 5.63 10.00 19.94
CA PRO A 191 4.49 10.15 20.84
C PRO A 191 3.16 9.88 20.12
N LEU A 192 2.13 9.61 20.94
CA LEU A 192 0.79 9.27 20.49
C LEU A 192 -0.23 10.16 21.18
N ALA A 193 -1.14 10.74 20.40
CA ALA A 193 -2.29 11.49 20.87
C ALA A 193 -3.58 10.89 20.29
N VAL A 194 -4.70 11.14 20.95
CA VAL A 194 -6.02 10.67 20.52
C VAL A 194 -7.04 11.78 20.61
N ILE A 195 -7.84 11.94 19.57
CA ILE A 195 -9.03 12.78 19.57
C ILE A 195 -10.21 11.92 20.02
N HIS A 196 -10.98 12.44 20.96
CA HIS A 196 -12.17 11.81 21.53
C HIS A 196 -13.33 12.81 21.53
N GLY A 197 -14.55 12.34 21.26
CA GLY A 197 -15.75 13.17 21.23
C GLY A 197 -16.91 12.37 20.62
N GLU A 198 -18.15 12.77 20.88
CA GLU A 198 -19.31 12.03 20.39
C GLU A 198 -19.36 12.01 18.85
N GLU A 199 -19.04 10.86 18.27
CA GLU A 199 -19.26 10.61 16.84
C GLU A 199 -20.77 10.46 16.61
N HIS A 200 -21.47 11.56 16.34
CA HIS A 200 -22.78 11.48 15.68
C HIS A 200 -22.61 11.21 14.18
N SER A 201 -21.85 10.16 13.84
CA SER A 201 -22.05 9.52 12.55
C SER A 201 -23.26 8.59 12.72
N GLU A 202 -24.27 8.71 11.85
CA GLU A 202 -25.44 7.82 11.88
C GLU A 202 -25.06 6.32 11.80
N SER A 203 -23.82 6.05 11.38
CA SER A 203 -23.19 4.73 11.29
C SER A 203 -22.89 4.05 12.62
N GLU A 204 -22.93 4.71 13.78
CA GLU A 204 -22.53 4.10 15.07
C GLU A 204 -23.69 3.75 16.00
N GLN A 205 -24.92 4.21 15.74
CA GLN A 205 -26.06 3.92 16.61
C GLN A 205 -26.36 2.41 16.67
N ALA A 206 -26.23 1.84 17.85
CA ALA A 206 -26.66 0.48 18.17
C ALA A 206 -28.16 0.32 17.87
N ASP A 207 -28.57 -0.88 17.45
CA ASP A 207 -29.94 -1.18 17.02
C ASP A 207 -30.98 -1.27 18.16
N GLY A 208 -30.57 -0.96 19.39
CA GLY A 208 -31.41 -0.97 20.59
C GLY A 208 -31.82 -2.36 21.06
N ARG A 209 -31.32 -3.44 20.46
CA ARG A 209 -31.72 -4.82 20.84
C ARG A 209 -31.11 -5.30 22.15
N ASN A 210 -30.04 -4.64 22.61
CA ASN A 210 -29.37 -4.91 23.88
C ASN A 210 -29.77 -3.94 24.99
N SER A 211 -30.74 -3.04 24.74
CA SER A 211 -31.26 -2.14 25.77
C SER A 211 -32.37 -2.86 26.54
N PRO A 212 -32.35 -2.87 27.89
CA PRO A 212 -33.48 -3.36 28.65
C PRO A 212 -34.75 -2.59 28.26
N PRO A 213 -35.94 -3.22 28.30
CA PRO A 213 -37.18 -2.52 28.03
C PRO A 213 -37.29 -1.29 28.95
N PRO A 214 -37.77 -0.14 28.43
CA PRO A 214 -37.91 1.05 29.25
C PRO A 214 -38.89 0.75 30.41
N PRO A 215 -38.63 1.28 31.63
CA PRO A 215 -39.53 1.09 32.75
C PRO A 215 -40.93 1.63 32.40
N MET A 216 -41.98 0.90 32.80
CA MET A 216 -43.40 1.14 32.46
C MET A 216 -43.94 2.55 32.81
N GLN A 217 -43.16 3.43 33.44
CA GLN A 217 -43.58 4.78 33.81
C GLN A 217 -43.62 5.79 32.64
N GLN A 218 -43.21 5.41 31.42
CA GLN A 218 -43.28 6.28 30.23
C GLN A 218 -44.44 5.97 29.26
N ALA A 219 -45.32 5.01 29.59
CA ALA A 219 -46.51 4.74 28.78
C ALA A 219 -47.64 5.77 28.99
N ASP A 220 -47.70 6.39 30.18
CA ASP A 220 -48.84 7.24 30.58
C ASP A 220 -48.83 8.66 30.00
N GLN A 221 -47.75 9.09 29.33
CA GLN A 221 -47.67 10.43 28.73
C GLN A 221 -48.14 10.49 27.27
N LEU A 222 -48.43 9.34 26.64
CA LEU A 222 -48.84 9.27 25.23
C LEU A 222 -50.36 9.26 25.02
N GLU A 223 -51.18 9.04 26.05
CA GLU A 223 -52.65 9.06 25.93
C GLU A 223 -53.27 10.45 26.13
N ALA A 224 -52.53 11.44 26.62
CA ALA A 224 -53.06 12.77 26.92
C ALA A 224 -53.12 13.75 25.72
N ALA A 225 -52.68 13.35 24.53
CA ALA A 225 -52.65 14.21 23.33
C ALA A 225 -53.81 13.94 22.33
N GLY A 226 -54.86 13.26 22.77
CA GLY A 226 -56.01 12.86 21.94
C GLY A 226 -57.19 13.84 21.91
N ALA A 227 -57.07 15.07 22.44
CA ALA A 227 -58.21 15.97 22.58
C ALA A 227 -57.87 17.44 22.25
N SER A 228 -57.76 17.76 20.95
CA SER A 228 -58.23 19.04 20.36
C SER A 228 -57.87 19.08 18.88
N GLY A 229 -58.89 19.28 18.04
CA GLY A 229 -58.74 19.36 16.59
C GLY A 229 -57.87 20.54 16.16
N GLY A 230 -56.87 20.26 15.32
CA GLY A 230 -56.04 21.28 14.69
C GLY A 230 -54.82 20.67 13.99
N VAL A 231 -54.89 20.60 12.65
CA VAL A 231 -53.80 20.41 11.67
C VAL A 231 -52.57 19.62 12.15
N VAL A 232 -52.46 18.36 11.71
CA VAL A 232 -51.28 17.53 11.89
C VAL A 232 -50.08 18.16 11.15
N LYS A 233 -49.16 18.79 11.89
CA LYS A 233 -47.80 19.08 11.42
C LYS A 233 -47.01 17.76 11.35
N PHE A 234 -47.18 17.02 10.26
CA PHE A 234 -46.25 15.96 9.89
C PHE A 234 -44.92 16.61 9.42
N PHE A 235 -43.81 16.02 9.85
CA PHE A 235 -42.40 16.42 9.69
C PHE A 235 -41.85 17.37 10.79
N PRO A 236 -41.12 16.83 11.79
CA PRO A 236 -40.20 17.65 12.57
C PRO A 236 -39.12 18.18 11.61
N MET A 237 -38.99 19.51 11.53
CA MET A 237 -37.84 20.14 10.87
C MET A 237 -36.57 19.64 11.57
N PRO A 238 -35.50 19.28 10.84
CA PRO A 238 -34.25 18.91 11.46
C PRO A 238 -33.72 20.12 12.22
N VAL A 239 -33.80 20.05 13.55
CA VAL A 239 -33.07 20.97 14.43
C VAL A 239 -31.61 20.83 14.04
N ALA A 240 -30.96 21.95 13.71
CA ALA A 240 -29.52 21.98 13.46
C ALA A 240 -28.83 21.39 14.69
N LYS A 241 -28.33 20.16 14.57
CA LYS A 241 -27.68 19.45 15.68
C LYS A 241 -26.43 20.23 16.07
N GLU A 242 -26.33 20.55 17.36
CA GLU A 242 -25.16 21.18 17.97
C GLU A 242 -23.90 20.39 17.58
N LYS A 243 -22.82 21.10 17.23
CA LYS A 243 -21.55 20.47 16.83
C LYS A 243 -20.99 19.69 18.03
N ALA A 244 -20.85 18.37 17.88
CA ALA A 244 -20.28 17.52 18.92
C ALA A 244 -18.88 18.02 19.36
N HIS A 245 -18.68 18.12 20.67
CA HIS A 245 -17.46 18.67 21.27
C HIS A 245 -16.29 17.66 21.16
N MET A 246 -15.30 17.94 20.32
CA MET A 246 -14.07 17.15 20.21
C MET A 246 -13.06 17.57 21.29
N GLN A 247 -12.38 16.60 21.88
CA GLN A 247 -11.32 16.77 22.87
C GLN A 247 -10.07 16.02 22.41
N LEU A 248 -8.91 16.64 22.59
CA LEU A 248 -7.61 16.02 22.34
C LEU A 248 -6.98 15.58 23.67
N VAL A 249 -6.55 14.32 23.71
CA VAL A 249 -5.74 13.73 24.78
C VAL A 249 -4.34 13.46 24.23
N GLY A 250 -3.32 14.04 24.87
CA GLY A 250 -1.93 14.02 24.42
C GLY A 250 -1.42 15.41 24.02
N ASP A 251 -0.11 15.59 24.04
CA ASP A 251 0.55 16.84 23.68
C ASP A 251 0.93 16.87 22.20
N VAL A 252 0.49 17.94 21.52
CA VAL A 252 0.78 18.20 20.09
C VAL A 252 1.42 19.57 19.88
N SER A 253 1.69 20.31 20.96
CA SER A 253 2.18 21.69 20.89
C SER A 253 3.59 21.74 20.32
N GLY A 254 3.81 22.58 19.30
CA GLY A 254 5.10 22.73 18.62
C GLY A 254 5.53 21.52 17.80
N ARG A 255 4.61 20.59 17.49
CA ARG A 255 4.88 19.34 16.76
C ARG A 255 4.16 19.28 15.41
N ILE A 256 4.63 18.36 14.56
CA ILE A 256 3.88 17.91 13.38
C ILE A 256 2.87 16.85 13.84
N ALA A 257 1.58 17.07 13.63
CA ALA A 257 0.55 16.10 13.94
C ALA A 257 0.25 15.22 12.71
N ILE A 258 0.45 13.90 12.82
CA ILE A 258 0.18 12.95 11.74
C ILE A 258 -1.04 12.10 12.12
N ILE A 259 -2.19 12.42 11.55
CA ILE A 259 -3.43 11.64 11.70
C ILE A 259 -3.31 10.35 10.89
N VAL A 260 -3.50 9.19 11.53
CA VAL A 260 -3.42 7.89 10.86
C VAL A 260 -4.78 7.19 10.83
N GLU A 261 -5.28 6.89 9.63
CA GLU A 261 -6.50 6.13 9.40
C GLU A 261 -6.29 4.98 8.40
N ASP A 262 -7.25 4.07 8.27
CA ASP A 262 -7.25 3.08 7.17
C ASP A 262 -7.74 3.70 5.86
N MET A 263 -8.71 4.62 5.93
CA MET A 263 -9.25 5.27 4.75
C MET A 263 -9.74 6.69 4.99
N VAL A 264 -9.67 7.49 3.93
CA VAL A 264 -10.24 8.84 3.85
C VAL A 264 -11.30 8.82 2.75
N ASP A 265 -12.54 9.15 3.11
CA ASP A 265 -13.71 9.12 2.21
C ASP A 265 -14.29 10.52 2.09
N ASP A 266 -15.12 10.91 3.07
CA ASP A 266 -15.40 12.32 3.36
C ASP A 266 -14.26 12.90 4.22
N ILE A 267 -13.89 14.14 3.92
CA ILE A 267 -12.79 14.85 4.58
C ILE A 267 -13.25 15.70 5.77
N GLU A 268 -14.55 16.00 5.91
CA GLU A 268 -15.09 16.94 6.89
C GLU A 268 -14.56 16.71 8.32
N GLN A 269 -14.55 15.45 8.77
CA GLN A 269 -14.07 15.11 10.12
C GLN A 269 -12.56 15.28 10.27
N PHE A 270 -11.80 15.11 9.19
CA PHE A 270 -10.35 15.33 9.19
C PHE A 270 -10.03 16.83 9.22
N VAL A 271 -10.83 17.67 8.57
CA VAL A 271 -10.69 19.13 8.64
C VAL A 271 -10.90 19.62 10.07
N ARG A 272 -11.97 19.17 10.73
CA ARG A 272 -12.23 19.51 12.15
C ARG A 272 -11.15 19.01 13.08
N ALA A 273 -10.63 17.81 12.84
CA ALA A 273 -9.50 17.28 13.60
C ALA A 273 -8.24 18.14 13.40
N ALA A 274 -7.98 18.59 12.18
CA ALA A 274 -6.85 19.47 11.88
C ALA A 274 -6.97 20.85 12.55
N GLU A 275 -8.17 21.45 12.53
CA GLU A 275 -8.46 22.70 13.26
C GLU A 275 -8.17 22.54 14.77
N LEU A 276 -8.72 21.49 15.39
CA LEU A 276 -8.46 21.19 16.81
C LEU A 276 -6.97 21.02 17.10
N LEU A 277 -6.22 20.32 16.23
CA LEU A 277 -4.78 20.11 16.41
C LEU A 277 -4.00 21.43 16.35
N HIS A 278 -4.34 22.31 15.39
CA HIS A 278 -3.75 23.64 15.30
C HIS A 278 -4.09 24.52 16.50
N ASP A 279 -5.34 24.49 16.98
CA ASP A 279 -5.77 25.22 18.18
C ASP A 279 -5.01 24.74 19.44
N ARG A 280 -4.51 23.50 19.42
CA ARG A 280 -3.67 22.92 20.48
C ARG A 280 -2.16 23.07 20.22
N GLY A 281 -1.78 23.87 19.23
CA GLY A 281 -0.39 24.27 18.98
C GLY A 281 0.38 23.39 18.00
N ALA A 282 -0.26 22.44 17.30
CA ALA A 282 0.40 21.77 16.19
C ALA A 282 0.69 22.79 15.08
N TYR A 283 1.92 22.80 14.55
CA TYR A 283 2.30 23.77 13.50
C TYR A 283 2.10 23.21 12.09
N ARG A 284 1.92 21.89 11.95
CA ARG A 284 1.65 21.20 10.69
C ARG A 284 0.78 19.97 10.95
N VAL A 285 -0.22 19.73 10.11
CA VAL A 285 -1.12 18.57 10.17
C VAL A 285 -1.08 17.76 8.87
N ILE A 286 -0.71 16.48 8.98
CA ILE A 286 -0.68 15.52 7.88
C ILE A 286 -1.77 14.47 8.12
N VAL A 287 -2.62 14.22 7.13
CA VAL A 287 -3.57 13.10 7.14
C VAL A 287 -2.99 11.97 6.33
N MET A 288 -2.86 10.79 6.94
CA MET A 288 -2.29 9.61 6.32
C MET A 288 -3.27 8.43 6.37
N ALA A 289 -3.51 7.79 5.23
CA ALA A 289 -4.36 6.60 5.17
C ALA A 289 -3.94 5.62 4.08
N THR A 290 -4.36 4.36 4.19
CA THR A 290 -4.13 3.41 3.10
C THR A 290 -5.04 3.74 1.92
N HIS A 291 -6.35 3.88 2.12
CA HIS A 291 -7.29 4.10 1.01
C HIS A 291 -7.78 5.56 0.92
N GLY A 292 -7.47 6.24 -0.18
CA GLY A 292 -7.93 7.61 -0.45
C GLY A 292 -9.17 7.66 -1.35
N LEU A 293 -10.34 7.27 -0.86
CA LEU A 293 -11.57 7.36 -1.68
C LEU A 293 -11.87 8.81 -2.09
N LEU A 294 -11.64 9.75 -1.15
CA LEU A 294 -11.68 11.20 -1.39
C LEU A 294 -12.91 11.57 -2.24
N SER A 295 -14.08 11.16 -1.73
CA SER A 295 -15.36 11.28 -2.42
C SER A 295 -15.93 12.69 -2.29
N ALA A 296 -17.06 12.94 -2.96
CA ALA A 296 -17.73 14.25 -2.98
C ALA A 296 -16.76 15.39 -3.32
N ASP A 297 -16.74 16.44 -2.49
CA ASP A 297 -15.94 17.65 -2.61
C ASP A 297 -14.65 17.62 -1.78
N ALA A 298 -14.19 16.43 -1.36
CA ALA A 298 -13.00 16.28 -0.50
C ALA A 298 -11.78 17.01 -1.03
N ALA A 299 -11.44 16.84 -2.31
CA ALA A 299 -10.27 17.51 -2.91
C ALA A 299 -10.40 19.04 -2.90
N THR A 300 -11.59 19.57 -3.21
CA THR A 300 -11.88 21.01 -3.17
C THR A 300 -11.79 21.56 -1.75
N LYS A 301 -12.33 20.85 -0.76
CA LYS A 301 -12.23 21.21 0.66
C LYS A 301 -10.79 21.20 1.16
N ILE A 302 -9.96 20.24 0.75
CA ILE A 302 -8.53 20.20 1.11
C ILE A 302 -7.78 21.39 0.49
N ALA A 303 -8.14 21.75 -0.75
CA ALA A 303 -7.54 22.86 -1.49
C ALA A 303 -7.98 24.26 -0.99
N ALA A 304 -9.07 24.34 -0.22
CA ALA A 304 -9.56 25.60 0.31
C ALA A 304 -8.51 26.29 1.21
N HIS A 305 -8.45 27.62 1.15
CA HIS A 305 -7.41 28.41 1.85
C HIS A 305 -7.54 28.31 3.37
N ASP A 306 -8.75 28.18 3.89
CA ASP A 306 -9.06 28.03 5.31
C ASP A 306 -8.83 26.60 5.82
N CYS A 307 -8.66 25.61 4.92
CA CYS A 307 -8.41 24.24 5.29
C CYS A 307 -7.01 24.07 5.91
N ARG A 308 -7.03 23.63 7.17
CA ARG A 308 -5.84 23.46 8.02
C ARG A 308 -5.14 22.11 7.88
N ILE A 309 -5.44 21.36 6.83
CA ILE A 309 -4.66 20.16 6.47
C ILE A 309 -3.54 20.61 5.53
N ASP A 310 -2.29 20.36 5.91
CA ASP A 310 -1.13 20.69 5.08
C ASP A 310 -0.92 19.65 3.98
N GLU A 311 -1.18 18.38 4.30
CA GLU A 311 -0.90 17.28 3.39
C GLU A 311 -1.83 16.08 3.62
N VAL A 312 -2.23 15.43 2.53
CA VAL A 312 -3.00 14.18 2.56
C VAL A 312 -2.21 13.11 1.82
N VAL A 313 -1.71 12.12 2.55
CA VAL A 313 -0.89 11.01 2.06
C VAL A 313 -1.73 9.74 2.00
N VAL A 314 -1.99 9.26 0.78
CA VAL A 314 -2.75 8.02 0.54
C VAL A 314 -1.96 7.05 -0.31
N THR A 315 -2.36 5.78 -0.42
CA THR A 315 -1.72 4.83 -1.35
C THR A 315 -2.49 4.74 -2.66
N ASN A 316 -1.88 4.31 -3.76
CA ASN A 316 -2.57 4.07 -5.04
C ASN A 316 -3.47 2.82 -5.06
N THR A 317 -4.06 2.42 -3.92
CA THR A 317 -5.08 1.35 -3.86
C THR A 317 -6.37 1.75 -4.58
N VAL A 318 -6.60 3.06 -4.77
CA VAL A 318 -7.72 3.66 -5.51
C VAL A 318 -7.12 4.76 -6.43
N PRO A 319 -7.67 5.01 -7.63
CA PRO A 319 -7.19 6.07 -8.53
C PRO A 319 -7.43 7.48 -7.95
N HIS A 320 -6.48 8.41 -8.18
CA HIS A 320 -6.51 9.78 -7.64
C HIS A 320 -6.21 10.88 -8.66
N GLU A 321 -6.15 10.57 -9.95
CA GLU A 321 -5.65 11.48 -10.99
C GLU A 321 -6.48 12.77 -11.01
N VAL A 322 -7.81 12.65 -10.92
CA VAL A 322 -8.73 13.80 -10.87
C VAL A 322 -8.56 14.62 -9.59
N GLN A 323 -8.48 13.96 -8.44
CA GLN A 323 -8.35 14.62 -7.14
C GLN A 323 -7.03 15.39 -7.03
N LYS A 324 -5.94 14.84 -7.57
CA LYS A 324 -4.63 15.52 -7.61
C LYS A 324 -4.58 16.73 -8.53
N MET A 325 -5.33 16.71 -9.63
CA MET A 325 -5.49 17.89 -10.48
C MET A 325 -6.21 19.03 -9.74
N GLN A 326 -7.11 18.69 -8.81
CA GLN A 326 -7.84 19.67 -8.01
C GLN A 326 -7.07 20.14 -6.78
N CYS A 327 -6.18 19.30 -6.21
CA CYS A 327 -5.48 19.60 -4.97
C CYS A 327 -4.04 19.07 -4.94
N HIS A 328 -3.08 19.99 -4.87
CA HIS A 328 -1.63 19.69 -4.83
C HIS A 328 -1.15 19.09 -3.49
N LYS A 329 -1.96 19.23 -2.43
CA LYS A 329 -1.69 18.68 -1.09
C LYS A 329 -1.89 17.16 -1.03
N ILE A 330 -2.52 16.55 -2.04
CA ILE A 330 -2.74 15.10 -2.11
C ILE A 330 -1.49 14.41 -2.68
N LYS A 331 -0.83 13.59 -1.86
CA LYS A 331 0.32 12.76 -2.21
C LYS A 331 -0.10 11.29 -2.28
N THR A 332 0.55 10.54 -3.18
CA THR A 332 0.26 9.10 -3.31
C THR A 332 1.51 8.27 -3.23
N VAL A 333 1.47 7.28 -2.34
CA VAL A 333 2.50 6.25 -2.18
C VAL A 333 2.14 5.04 -3.06
N ASP A 334 3.11 4.60 -3.86
CA ASP A 334 2.94 3.45 -4.76
C ASP A 334 3.09 2.13 -3.98
N VAL A 335 2.02 1.33 -3.94
CA VAL A 335 1.98 0.00 -3.32
C VAL A 335 1.82 -1.12 -4.35
N SER A 336 1.97 -0.83 -5.65
CA SER A 336 1.86 -1.85 -6.70
C SER A 336 2.92 -2.95 -6.57
N VAL A 337 4.12 -2.64 -6.08
CA VAL A 337 5.17 -3.63 -5.80
C VAL A 337 4.79 -4.59 -4.66
N LEU A 338 4.08 -4.11 -3.63
CA LEU A 338 3.56 -4.93 -2.54
C LEU A 338 2.57 -5.97 -3.09
N VAL A 339 1.67 -5.53 -3.96
CA VAL A 339 0.67 -6.40 -4.59
C VAL A 339 1.30 -7.36 -5.59
N ALA A 340 2.25 -6.90 -6.42
CA ALA A 340 2.98 -7.74 -7.36
C ALA A 340 3.72 -8.87 -6.63
N GLU A 341 4.40 -8.57 -5.53
CA GLU A 341 5.08 -9.58 -4.73
C GLU A 341 4.08 -10.56 -4.09
N GLY A 342 2.91 -10.09 -3.65
CA GLY A 342 1.82 -10.95 -3.19
C GLY A 342 1.35 -11.95 -4.26
N ILE A 343 1.11 -11.48 -5.48
CA ILE A 343 0.73 -12.33 -6.64
C ILE A 343 1.83 -13.36 -6.93
N ARG A 344 3.08 -12.92 -7.01
CA ARG A 344 4.23 -13.79 -7.31
C ARG A 344 4.35 -14.93 -6.31
N ARG A 345 4.23 -14.63 -5.01
CA ARG A 345 4.32 -15.62 -3.95
C ARG A 345 3.17 -16.61 -3.98
N ILE A 346 1.94 -16.14 -4.21
CA ILE A 346 0.77 -17.01 -4.33
C ILE A 346 0.92 -17.97 -5.50
N HIS A 347 1.34 -17.47 -6.66
CA HIS A 347 1.53 -18.31 -7.83
C HIS A 347 2.64 -19.37 -7.63
N ASN A 348 3.70 -19.01 -6.91
CA ASN A 348 4.82 -19.91 -6.61
C ASN A 348 4.61 -20.77 -5.34
N ASN A 349 3.48 -20.65 -4.65
CA ASN A 349 3.22 -21.28 -3.34
C ASN A 349 4.27 -20.92 -2.26
N GLU A 350 4.80 -19.70 -2.30
CA GLU A 350 5.72 -19.17 -1.29
C GLU A 350 4.94 -18.54 -0.12
N SER A 351 5.57 -18.47 1.05
CA SER A 351 4.93 -17.86 2.23
C SER A 351 4.76 -16.35 2.05
N ILE A 352 3.57 -15.84 2.38
CA ILE A 352 3.27 -14.41 2.45
C ILE A 352 3.64 -13.84 3.83
N SER A 353 3.80 -14.68 4.86
CA SER A 353 4.06 -14.25 6.25
C SER A 353 5.40 -13.55 6.42
N ASP A 354 6.37 -13.86 5.56
CA ASP A 354 7.66 -13.17 5.51
C ASP A 354 7.44 -11.81 4.84
N SER A 355 6.89 -10.87 5.62
CA SER A 355 6.55 -9.53 5.15
C SER A 355 7.74 -8.95 4.37
N PRO A 356 7.52 -8.43 3.14
CA PRO A 356 8.60 -8.07 2.24
C PRO A 356 9.35 -6.79 2.65
N THR A 357 9.24 -6.39 3.92
CA THR A 357 9.80 -5.15 4.46
C THR A 357 11.29 -4.99 4.23
N HIS A 358 12.11 -6.03 4.12
CA HIS A 358 13.54 -5.84 3.84
C HIS A 358 13.89 -5.98 2.35
N SER A 359 13.33 -6.98 1.65
CA SER A 359 13.67 -7.24 0.24
C SER A 359 12.99 -6.28 -0.73
N VAL A 360 11.70 -5.97 -0.54
CA VAL A 360 10.97 -5.02 -1.41
C VAL A 360 11.35 -3.58 -1.12
N MET A 361 11.75 -3.25 0.13
CA MET A 361 12.32 -1.93 0.43
C MET A 361 13.67 -1.70 -0.24
N SER A 362 14.52 -2.72 -0.34
CA SER A 362 15.76 -2.64 -1.11
C SER A 362 15.49 -2.42 -2.61
N LEU A 363 14.53 -3.16 -3.19
CA LEU A 363 14.14 -2.98 -4.60
C LEU A 363 13.48 -1.63 -4.90
N ALA A 364 12.65 -1.09 -3.99
CA ALA A 364 12.02 0.21 -4.17
C ALA A 364 13.03 1.37 -4.02
N ALA A 365 13.98 1.24 -3.08
CA ALA A 365 15.09 2.20 -2.92
C ALA A 365 16.10 2.17 -4.08
N ALA A 366 16.13 1.08 -4.86
CA ALA A 366 16.99 0.92 -6.04
C ALA A 366 16.42 1.52 -7.33
N ARG A 367 15.19 2.07 -7.32
CA ARG A 367 14.50 2.60 -8.51
C ARG A 367 15.26 3.82 -9.06
N GLY A 368 15.80 3.70 -10.27
CA GLY A 368 16.57 4.77 -10.95
C GLY A 368 18.04 4.86 -10.56
N LYS A 369 18.55 3.93 -9.75
CA LYS A 369 19.97 3.87 -9.36
C LYS A 369 20.78 3.02 -10.35
N LEU A 370 21.99 3.46 -10.64
CA LEU A 370 22.94 2.84 -11.55
C LEU A 370 23.56 1.57 -10.93
N MET A 371 23.94 0.65 -11.81
CA MET A 371 24.90 -0.40 -11.49
C MET A 371 26.30 0.10 -11.83
N ALA A 372 27.27 -0.15 -10.96
CA ALA A 372 28.67 0.12 -11.21
C ALA A 372 29.46 -1.18 -11.36
N ILE A 373 30.58 -1.14 -12.09
CA ILE A 373 31.37 -2.34 -12.41
C ILE A 373 32.86 -2.08 -12.20
N ILE A 374 33.54 -2.98 -11.51
CA ILE A 374 35.00 -3.03 -11.41
C ILE A 374 35.43 -4.39 -11.95
N GLY A 375 36.16 -4.41 -13.07
CA GLY A 375 36.41 -5.64 -13.82
C GLY A 375 37.57 -5.53 -14.79
N ASP A 376 38.00 -6.67 -15.30
CA ASP A 376 38.90 -6.71 -16.45
C ASP A 376 38.23 -6.14 -17.71
N GLU A 377 39.04 -5.86 -18.73
CA GLU A 377 38.59 -5.24 -19.99
C GLU A 377 37.50 -6.08 -20.69
N ASP A 378 37.67 -7.40 -20.73
CA ASP A 378 36.71 -8.34 -21.32
C ASP A 378 35.34 -8.29 -20.62
N THR A 379 35.34 -8.31 -19.28
CA THR A 379 34.12 -8.27 -18.47
C THR A 379 33.41 -6.93 -18.66
N ILE A 380 34.12 -5.82 -18.54
CA ILE A 380 33.51 -4.49 -18.69
C ILE A 380 32.95 -4.31 -20.09
N THR A 381 33.69 -4.71 -21.13
CA THR A 381 33.20 -4.64 -22.51
C THR A 381 31.92 -5.45 -22.70
N GLY A 382 31.85 -6.66 -22.14
CA GLY A 382 30.66 -7.50 -22.17
C GLY A 382 29.44 -6.84 -21.52
N PHE A 383 29.62 -6.23 -20.35
CA PHE A 383 28.55 -5.53 -19.64
C PHE A 383 28.14 -4.22 -20.32
N LEU A 384 29.09 -3.46 -20.90
CA LEU A 384 28.81 -2.25 -21.67
C LEU A 384 27.98 -2.56 -22.92
N LEU A 385 28.32 -3.63 -23.65
CA LEU A 385 27.52 -4.11 -24.78
C LEU A 385 26.12 -4.58 -24.35
N GLY A 386 25.99 -5.08 -23.12
CA GLY A 386 24.72 -5.42 -22.47
C GLY A 386 23.92 -4.20 -21.96
N GLY A 387 24.41 -2.98 -22.16
CA GLY A 387 23.76 -1.74 -21.71
C GLY A 387 23.97 -1.42 -20.24
N ILE A 388 24.91 -2.09 -19.57
CA ILE A 388 25.24 -1.88 -18.16
C ILE A 388 26.53 -1.04 -18.09
N GLY A 389 26.33 0.28 -17.99
CA GLY A 389 27.41 1.27 -17.91
C GLY A 389 27.00 2.55 -18.64
N GLU A 390 26.66 3.60 -17.90
CA GLU A 390 26.35 4.92 -18.47
C GLU A 390 27.44 5.92 -18.09
N SER A 391 27.84 6.74 -19.05
CA SER A 391 28.43 8.05 -18.73
C SER A 391 27.32 8.93 -18.17
N ASP A 392 27.29 9.13 -16.86
CA ASP A 392 26.28 9.96 -16.19
C ASP A 392 26.23 11.39 -16.80
N LYS A 393 25.11 12.11 -16.62
CA LYS A 393 24.92 13.52 -16.96
C LYS A 393 26.01 14.44 -16.36
N ARG A 394 26.79 13.95 -15.40
CA ARG A 394 27.97 14.59 -14.78
C ARG A 394 29.34 14.16 -15.35
N LYS A 395 29.40 13.47 -16.50
CA LYS A 395 30.63 12.96 -17.16
C LYS A 395 31.49 11.97 -16.33
N GLY A 396 30.90 11.30 -15.34
CA GLY A 396 31.60 10.30 -14.53
C GLY A 396 31.25 8.87 -14.95
N ASN A 397 32.27 8.04 -15.23
CA ASN A 397 32.07 6.61 -15.51
C ASN A 397 31.64 5.87 -14.24
N ASN A 398 30.63 5.01 -14.38
CA ASN A 398 30.21 4.03 -13.37
C ASN A 398 30.95 2.69 -13.51
N PHE A 399 32.03 2.61 -14.30
CA PHE A 399 32.89 1.44 -14.38
C PHE A 399 34.35 1.80 -14.14
N PHE A 400 35.16 0.81 -13.79
CA PHE A 400 36.61 0.93 -13.63
C PHE A 400 37.30 -0.31 -14.19
N VAL A 401 38.07 -0.12 -15.27
CA VAL A 401 38.83 -1.19 -15.92
C VAL A 401 40.12 -1.44 -15.16
N VAL A 402 40.37 -2.71 -14.84
CA VAL A 402 41.59 -3.17 -14.20
C VAL A 402 42.40 -3.94 -15.23
N ASP A 403 43.62 -3.48 -15.48
CA ASP A 403 44.62 -4.13 -16.32
C ASP A 403 45.85 -4.54 -15.49
N ASN A 404 46.83 -5.17 -16.15
CA ASN A 404 48.06 -5.64 -15.49
C ASN A 404 48.93 -4.53 -14.90
N ASN A 405 48.71 -3.27 -15.28
CA ASN A 405 49.47 -2.11 -14.78
C ASN A 405 48.73 -1.34 -13.69
N THR A 406 47.47 -1.70 -13.42
CA THR A 406 46.61 -1.03 -12.45
C THR A 406 47.07 -1.34 -11.03
N LYS A 407 47.37 -0.31 -10.24
CA LYS A 407 47.83 -0.49 -8.86
C LYS A 407 46.63 -0.79 -7.96
N VAL A 408 46.85 -1.62 -6.93
CA VAL A 408 45.82 -1.95 -5.91
C VAL A 408 45.18 -0.69 -5.32
N HIS A 409 45.99 0.32 -5.02
CA HIS A 409 45.53 1.62 -4.52
C HIS A 409 44.47 2.28 -5.42
N ASP A 410 44.64 2.20 -6.73
CA ASP A 410 43.72 2.84 -7.68
C ASP A 410 42.36 2.11 -7.72
N ILE A 411 42.39 0.79 -7.52
CA ILE A 411 41.18 -0.05 -7.38
C ILE A 411 40.45 0.29 -6.07
N GLU A 412 41.17 0.48 -4.97
CA GLU A 412 40.59 0.89 -3.68
C GLU A 412 39.90 2.26 -3.77
N GLU A 413 40.57 3.25 -4.38
CA GLU A 413 40.00 4.58 -4.58
C GLU A 413 38.79 4.55 -5.51
N ALA A 414 38.83 3.74 -6.58
CA ALA A 414 37.68 3.53 -7.44
C ALA A 414 36.50 2.92 -6.69
N PHE A 415 36.74 1.92 -5.85
CA PHE A 415 35.70 1.30 -5.03
C PHE A 415 35.10 2.28 -4.02
N LYS A 416 35.91 3.02 -3.25
CA LYS A 416 35.44 4.04 -2.30
C LYS A 416 34.62 5.13 -3.00
N ARG A 417 35.06 5.58 -4.18
CA ARG A 417 34.33 6.56 -5.00
C ARG A 417 32.95 6.04 -5.40
N LEU A 418 32.84 4.77 -5.80
CA LEU A 418 31.56 4.16 -6.20
C LEU A 418 30.65 3.89 -5.00
N VAL A 419 31.21 3.56 -3.83
CA VAL A 419 30.46 3.39 -2.58
C VAL A 419 29.86 4.72 -2.09
N ALA A 420 30.59 5.83 -2.26
CA ALA A 420 30.15 7.16 -1.85
C ALA A 420 29.04 7.77 -2.74
N ARG A 421 28.75 7.15 -3.89
CA ARG A 421 27.75 7.62 -4.84
C ARG A 421 26.33 7.24 -4.40
N ASP A 422 25.48 8.23 -4.22
CA ASP A 422 24.06 8.06 -3.85
C ASP A 422 23.21 7.48 -4.98
N ASP A 423 23.66 7.64 -6.22
CA ASP A 423 23.05 7.14 -7.44
C ASP A 423 23.46 5.69 -7.80
N VAL A 424 24.40 5.07 -7.10
CA VAL A 424 24.79 3.66 -7.32
C VAL A 424 24.09 2.75 -6.31
N SER A 425 23.46 1.67 -6.78
CA SER A 425 22.79 0.69 -5.90
C SER A 425 23.51 -0.65 -5.81
N ILE A 426 24.24 -1.04 -6.86
CA ILE A 426 24.97 -2.30 -6.96
C ILE A 426 26.34 -2.02 -7.55
N ILE A 427 27.38 -2.59 -6.95
CA ILE A 427 28.74 -2.62 -7.49
C ILE A 427 29.05 -4.09 -7.82
N LEU A 428 29.18 -4.39 -9.11
CA LEU A 428 29.73 -5.66 -9.58
C LEU A 428 31.25 -5.59 -9.52
N VAL A 429 31.90 -6.51 -8.81
CA VAL A 429 33.36 -6.60 -8.77
C VAL A 429 33.78 -7.98 -9.21
N VAL A 430 34.70 -8.10 -10.16
CA VAL A 430 35.24 -9.39 -10.53
C VAL A 430 35.95 -10.02 -9.32
N GLN A 431 35.67 -11.29 -9.01
CA GLN A 431 36.07 -11.91 -7.75
C GLN A 431 37.59 -11.87 -7.49
N HIS A 432 38.43 -12.08 -8.51
CA HIS A 432 39.89 -12.01 -8.32
C HIS A 432 40.38 -10.58 -8.01
N ILE A 433 39.69 -9.55 -8.52
CA ILE A 433 39.95 -8.14 -8.21
C ILE A 433 39.44 -7.80 -6.81
N ALA A 434 38.28 -8.34 -6.43
CA ALA A 434 37.73 -8.18 -5.09
C ALA A 434 38.69 -8.71 -4.02
N GLU A 435 39.46 -9.77 -4.32
CA GLU A 435 40.52 -10.25 -3.42
C GLU A 435 41.66 -9.25 -3.24
N MET A 436 42.03 -8.50 -4.28
CA MET A 436 43.10 -7.49 -4.20
C MET A 436 42.76 -6.36 -3.22
N ILE A 437 41.48 -6.02 -3.09
CA ILE A 437 40.96 -4.93 -2.24
C ILE A 437 40.06 -5.44 -1.11
N ARG A 438 40.20 -6.72 -0.74
CA ARG A 438 39.35 -7.40 0.24
C ARG A 438 39.18 -6.62 1.55
N PRO A 439 40.23 -6.02 2.15
CA PRO A 439 40.09 -5.25 3.39
C PRO A 439 39.10 -4.08 3.27
N VAL A 440 39.04 -3.42 2.11
CA VAL A 440 38.16 -2.27 1.88
C VAL A 440 36.72 -2.72 1.63
N ILE A 441 36.53 -3.83 0.92
CA ILE A 441 35.20 -4.43 0.71
C ILE A 441 34.61 -4.91 2.05
N ASP A 442 35.41 -5.53 2.91
CA ASP A 442 34.96 -6.03 4.20
C ASP A 442 34.62 -4.91 5.19
N GLN A 443 35.27 -3.74 5.08
CA GLN A 443 34.91 -2.53 5.84
C GLN A 443 33.57 -1.92 5.41
N HIS A 444 33.10 -2.20 4.20
CA HIS A 444 31.78 -1.75 3.73
C HIS A 444 30.66 -2.59 4.34
N THR A 445 30.06 -2.04 5.40
CA THR A 445 28.97 -2.66 6.17
C THR A 445 27.59 -2.11 5.80
N ALA A 446 27.53 -1.03 5.02
CA ALA A 446 26.26 -0.45 4.61
C ALA A 446 25.52 -1.37 3.62
N PRO A 447 24.18 -1.43 3.69
CA PRO A 447 23.38 -2.27 2.81
C PRO A 447 23.34 -1.79 1.36
N LEU A 448 23.66 -0.51 1.11
CA LEU A 448 23.77 0.08 -0.22
C LEU A 448 25.04 0.95 -0.33
N PRO A 449 25.71 0.95 -1.49
CA PRO A 449 25.48 0.02 -2.61
C PRO A 449 25.86 -1.43 -2.24
N SER A 450 25.11 -2.39 -2.76
CA SER A 450 25.40 -3.81 -2.57
C SER A 450 26.60 -4.21 -3.42
N VAL A 451 27.59 -4.88 -2.82
CA VAL A 451 28.76 -5.38 -3.54
C VAL A 451 28.50 -6.83 -3.93
N LEU A 452 28.56 -7.14 -5.23
CA LEU A 452 28.38 -8.49 -5.76
C LEU A 452 29.64 -8.94 -6.50
N GLU A 453 30.16 -10.10 -6.11
CA GLU A 453 31.33 -10.68 -6.74
C GLU A 453 30.93 -11.54 -7.94
N ILE A 454 31.53 -11.30 -9.10
CA ILE A 454 31.21 -12.01 -10.35
C ILE A 454 32.44 -12.75 -10.90
N PRO A 455 32.27 -13.89 -11.60
CA PRO A 455 33.36 -14.53 -12.32
C PRO A 455 33.91 -13.66 -13.45
N SER A 456 35.12 -13.96 -13.88
CA SER A 456 35.67 -13.51 -15.16
C SER A 456 35.87 -14.70 -16.09
N LYS A 457 36.15 -14.43 -17.36
CA LYS A 457 36.41 -15.47 -18.36
C LYS A 457 37.60 -16.36 -18.00
N GLU A 458 38.64 -15.78 -17.39
CA GLU A 458 39.89 -16.49 -17.04
C GLU A 458 39.88 -17.06 -15.61
N HIS A 459 39.07 -16.49 -14.72
CA HIS A 459 38.98 -16.93 -13.32
C HIS A 459 37.56 -17.38 -12.98
N PRO A 460 37.33 -18.71 -12.82
CA PRO A 460 36.02 -19.24 -12.45
C PRO A 460 35.63 -18.79 -11.04
N TYR A 461 34.33 -18.67 -10.81
CA TYR A 461 33.78 -18.24 -9.52
C TYR A 461 33.99 -19.31 -8.43
N ASP A 462 34.51 -18.88 -7.28
CA ASP A 462 34.74 -19.66 -6.08
C ASP A 462 33.79 -19.18 -4.95
N ALA A 463 32.71 -19.95 -4.73
CA ALA A 463 31.68 -19.61 -3.75
C ALA A 463 32.19 -19.56 -2.29
N SER A 464 33.34 -20.15 -1.99
CA SER A 464 33.92 -20.11 -0.64
C SER A 464 34.50 -18.74 -0.28
N LYS A 465 34.85 -17.95 -1.30
CA LYS A 465 35.50 -16.64 -1.17
C LYS A 465 34.54 -15.47 -1.29
N ASP A 466 33.30 -15.71 -1.66
CA ASP A 466 32.31 -14.65 -1.82
C ASP A 466 31.91 -14.03 -0.46
N SER A 467 32.06 -12.71 -0.35
CA SER A 467 31.77 -11.95 0.86
C SER A 467 30.28 -11.97 1.25
N VAL A 468 29.36 -12.01 0.29
CA VAL A 468 27.91 -12.11 0.52
C VAL A 468 27.56 -13.50 1.06
N PHE A 469 28.12 -14.57 0.50
CA PHE A 469 27.90 -15.93 1.00
C PHE A 469 28.56 -16.17 2.37
N ARG A 470 29.73 -15.58 2.65
CA ARG A 470 30.35 -15.61 3.98
C ARG A 470 29.49 -14.90 5.01
N ARG A 471 28.94 -13.72 4.68
CA ARG A 471 27.99 -12.97 5.53
C ARG A 471 26.69 -13.76 5.75
N ALA A 472 26.17 -14.41 4.72
CA ALA A 472 24.95 -15.24 4.83
C ALA A 472 25.17 -16.51 5.69
N LYS A 473 26.31 -17.19 5.56
CA LYS A 473 26.63 -18.38 6.39
C LYS A 473 26.69 -18.08 7.90
N GLY A 474 27.15 -16.88 8.29
CA GLY A 474 27.15 -16.46 9.70
C GLY A 474 25.75 -16.22 10.29
N VAL A 475 24.73 -16.03 9.44
CA VAL A 475 23.33 -15.87 9.87
C VAL A 475 22.63 -17.22 10.04
N PHE A 476 23.12 -18.28 9.36
CA PHE A 476 22.52 -19.62 9.37
C PHE A 476 23.34 -20.69 10.13
N SER A 477 24.39 -20.31 10.86
CA SER A 477 25.12 -21.24 11.73
C SER A 477 24.31 -21.54 13.01
N GLY A 478 24.07 -22.84 13.27
CA GLY A 478 23.22 -23.37 14.34
C GLY A 478 23.63 -23.11 15.79
N GLU A 479 24.46 -22.10 16.06
CA GLU A 479 24.83 -21.68 17.42
C GLU A 479 23.94 -20.54 17.98
N ASN A 480 23.12 -19.89 17.14
CA ASN A 480 22.14 -18.88 17.58
C ASN A 480 20.77 -19.46 18.00
N PHE A 481 20.67 -20.79 18.13
CA PHE A 481 19.47 -21.50 18.61
C PHE A 481 19.78 -22.40 19.82
N ARG A 482 20.45 -21.84 20.84
CA ARG A 482 20.47 -22.42 22.19
C ARG A 482 20.19 -21.38 23.25
#